data_AF-Q0RHV4-F1
#
_entry.id   AF-Q0RHV4-F1
#
_cell.length_a   1.000
_cell.length_b   1.000
_cell.length_c   1.000
_cell.angle_alpha   90.00
_cell.angle_beta   90.00
_cell.angle_gamma   90.00
#
_symmetry.space_group_name_H-M   'P 1'
#
loop_
_entity.id
_entity.type
_entity.pdbx_description
1 polymer ?
#
loop_
_entity_poly.entity_id
_entity_poly.type
_entity_poly.pdbx_seq_one_letter_code
_entity_poly.pdbx_strand_id
1 'polypeptide(L)'
;MAKASSVVRAAGYTPISLGGFDQNSDLSVIVGLLSTSADGHPQRAFFFHRGTFIGYDSPQSSATIRWIWSTDRVVALQYDLYKPGDPMCCPTAGGATVRYQWNGSSVTPLDPIPSAAFAAPAGRR
;
A
#
# COMPACT_ATOMS: atom_id res chain seq x y z
N MET A 1 -13.98 -2.31 -11.76
CA MET A 1 -14.02 -1.49 -10.52
C MET A 1 -14.73 -2.17 -9.35
N ALA A 2 -16.04 -2.51 -9.46
CA ALA A 2 -16.83 -3.03 -8.34
C ALA A 2 -16.22 -4.27 -7.64
N LYS A 3 -15.74 -5.25 -8.42
CA LYS A 3 -15.15 -6.50 -7.90
C LYS A 3 -13.90 -6.26 -7.03
N ALA A 4 -12.98 -5.41 -7.49
CA ALA A 4 -11.76 -5.10 -6.75
C ALA A 4 -12.03 -4.35 -5.45
N SER A 5 -12.93 -3.35 -5.48
CA SER A 5 -13.36 -2.66 -4.26
C SER A 5 -14.04 -3.60 -3.26
N SER A 6 -14.75 -4.63 -3.75
CA SER A 6 -15.36 -5.66 -2.91
C SER A 6 -14.33 -6.55 -2.25
N VAL A 7 -13.19 -6.86 -2.89
CA VAL A 7 -12.08 -7.61 -2.26
C VAL A 7 -11.51 -6.82 -1.08
N VAL A 8 -11.31 -5.51 -1.26
CA VAL A 8 -10.80 -4.63 -0.19
C VAL A 8 -11.77 -4.61 1.00
N ARG A 9 -13.07 -4.44 0.73
CA ARG A 9 -14.11 -4.47 1.76
C ARG A 9 -14.25 -5.82 2.44
N ALA A 10 -14.16 -6.92 1.69
CA ALA A 10 -14.21 -8.28 2.23
C ALA A 10 -13.02 -8.57 3.16
N ALA A 11 -11.87 -7.94 2.93
CA ALA A 11 -10.72 -8.01 3.82
C ALA A 11 -10.86 -7.12 5.08
N GLY A 12 -11.98 -6.40 5.24
CA GLY A 12 -12.23 -5.47 6.35
C GLY A 12 -11.69 -4.05 6.12
N TYR A 13 -11.24 -3.71 4.91
CA TYR A 13 -10.68 -2.40 4.59
C TYR A 13 -11.66 -1.57 3.74
N THR A 14 -11.70 -0.27 3.99
CA THR A 14 -12.40 0.71 3.16
C THR A 14 -11.44 1.24 2.11
N PRO A 15 -11.75 1.14 0.80
CA PRO A 15 -10.89 1.68 -0.24
C PRO A 15 -10.86 3.21 -0.18
N ILE A 16 -9.68 3.78 0.08
CA ILE A 16 -9.46 5.23 0.21
C ILE A 16 -8.73 5.82 -0.99
N SER A 17 -7.99 5.00 -1.76
CA SER A 17 -7.37 5.44 -3.01
C SER A 17 -7.60 4.42 -4.12
N LEU A 18 -8.23 4.87 -5.19
CA LEU A 18 -8.55 4.10 -6.40
C LEU A 18 -7.79 4.59 -7.64
N GLY A 19 -7.00 5.67 -7.52
CA GLY A 19 -6.30 6.29 -8.65
C GLY A 19 -5.29 5.36 -9.33
N GLY A 20 -4.74 4.41 -8.57
CA GLY A 20 -3.80 3.41 -9.09
C GLY A 20 -4.44 2.14 -9.65
N PHE A 21 -5.77 2.08 -9.74
CA PHE A 21 -6.46 0.88 -10.21
C PHE A 21 -6.95 1.03 -11.65
N ASP A 22 -6.51 0.11 -12.50
CA ASP A 22 -6.99 -0.07 -13.87
C ASP A 22 -7.22 -1.58 -14.12
N GLN A 23 -8.41 -1.94 -14.61
CA GLN A 23 -8.76 -3.33 -14.87
C GLN A 23 -8.04 -3.93 -16.10
N ASN A 24 -7.45 -3.10 -16.96
CA ASN A 24 -6.74 -3.50 -18.17
C ASN A 24 -5.22 -3.55 -17.96
N SER A 25 -4.71 -2.94 -16.89
CA SER A 25 -3.28 -2.93 -16.57
C SER A 25 -2.82 -4.27 -16.00
N ASP A 26 -1.59 -4.66 -16.32
CA ASP A 26 -0.94 -5.84 -15.75
C ASP A 26 -0.67 -5.67 -14.24
N LEU A 27 -0.47 -4.44 -13.76
CA LEU A 27 -0.38 -4.14 -12.34
C LEU A 27 -1.25 -2.94 -11.99
N SER A 28 -2.01 -3.10 -10.93
CA SER A 28 -2.90 -2.07 -10.40
C SER A 28 -2.97 -2.17 -8.89
N VAL A 29 -3.28 -1.06 -8.25
CA VAL A 29 -3.30 -0.96 -6.79
C VAL A 29 -4.54 -0.24 -6.28
N ILE A 30 -5.05 -0.72 -5.16
CA ILE A 30 -6.02 0.01 -4.34
C ILE A 30 -5.43 0.15 -2.95
N VAL A 31 -5.41 1.37 -2.41
CA VAL A 31 -5.07 1.58 -1.00
C VAL A 31 -6.33 1.51 -0.17
N GLY A 32 -6.34 0.60 0.80
CA GLY A 32 -7.41 0.43 1.77
C GLY A 32 -7.00 0.91 3.16
N LEU A 33 -7.93 1.54 3.86
CA LEU A 33 -7.85 1.87 5.28
C LEU A 33 -8.63 0.83 6.08
N LEU A 34 -8.09 0.31 7.17
CA LEU A 34 -8.85 -0.60 8.04
C LEU A 34 -10.15 0.06 8.50
N SER A 35 -11.30 -0.57 8.24
CA SER A 35 -12.61 0.06 8.44
C SER A 35 -12.95 0.34 9.91
N THR A 36 -12.31 -0.40 10.83
CA THR A 36 -12.45 -0.20 12.28
C THR A 36 -11.53 0.90 12.82
N SER A 37 -10.68 1.48 11.98
CA SER A 37 -9.79 2.56 12.39
C SER A 37 -10.53 3.89 12.45
N ALA A 38 -10.52 4.52 13.63
CA ALA A 38 -10.96 5.90 13.81
C ALA A 38 -9.85 6.90 13.42
N ASP A 39 -8.59 6.50 13.55
CA ASP A 39 -7.44 7.40 13.41
C ASP A 39 -6.91 7.45 11.97
N GLY A 40 -7.47 6.70 11.02
CA GLY A 40 -6.99 6.62 9.64
C GLY A 40 -5.82 5.65 9.42
N HIS A 41 -5.60 4.73 10.36
CA HIS A 41 -4.49 3.77 10.41
C HIS A 41 -4.92 2.42 11.06
N PRO A 42 -4.48 1.26 10.56
CA PRO A 42 -3.47 1.05 9.54
C PRO A 42 -4.05 1.01 8.12
N GLN A 43 -3.19 1.31 7.15
CA GLN A 43 -3.47 1.24 5.72
C GLN A 43 -2.74 0.04 5.09
N ARG A 44 -3.29 -0.45 3.98
CA ARG A 44 -2.74 -1.57 3.23
C ARG A 44 -2.96 -1.37 1.74
N ALA A 45 -1.97 -1.70 0.93
CA ALA A 45 -2.11 -1.68 -0.52
C ALA A 45 -2.44 -3.08 -1.05
N PHE A 46 -3.43 -3.13 -1.92
CA PHE A 46 -3.96 -4.35 -2.53
C PHE A 46 -3.59 -4.32 -4.01
N PHE A 47 -2.80 -5.29 -4.45
CA PHE A 47 -2.41 -5.41 -5.84
C PHE A 47 -3.37 -6.28 -6.63
N PHE A 48 -3.59 -5.85 -7.87
CA PHE A 48 -4.44 -6.51 -8.83
C PHE A 48 -3.71 -6.65 -10.17
N HIS A 49 -3.83 -7.81 -10.81
CA HIS A 49 -3.45 -8.05 -12.19
C HIS A 49 -4.71 -8.15 -13.04
N ARG A 50 -4.91 -7.22 -13.98
CA ARG A 50 -6.08 -7.20 -14.88
C ARG A 50 -7.42 -7.34 -14.13
N GLY A 51 -7.54 -6.64 -13.00
CA GLY A 51 -8.71 -6.66 -12.12
C GLY A 51 -8.82 -7.89 -11.19
N THR A 52 -7.87 -8.82 -11.21
CA THR A 52 -7.81 -9.99 -10.32
C THR A 52 -6.85 -9.72 -9.17
N PHE A 53 -7.29 -9.97 -7.93
CA PHE A 53 -6.43 -9.79 -6.76
C PHE A 53 -5.27 -10.80 -6.76
N ILE A 54 -4.04 -10.30 -6.60
CA ILE A 54 -2.81 -11.10 -6.66
C ILE A 54 -2.04 -11.08 -5.35
N GLY A 55 -2.26 -10.09 -4.48
CA GLY A 55 -1.55 -10.00 -3.20
C GLY A 55 -1.55 -8.60 -2.60
N TYR A 56 -0.81 -8.47 -1.50
CA TYR A 56 -0.62 -7.22 -0.77
C TYR A 56 0.77 -6.63 -1.03
N ASP A 57 0.96 -5.36 -0.68
CA ASP A 57 2.28 -4.73 -0.69
C ASP A 57 3.27 -5.31 0.30
N SER A 58 2.74 -5.86 1.40
CA SER A 58 3.52 -6.39 2.50
C SER A 58 2.67 -7.34 3.37
N PRO A 59 3.31 -8.28 4.09
CA PRO A 59 2.63 -9.09 5.11
C PRO A 59 2.02 -8.23 6.23
N GLN A 60 2.75 -7.19 6.64
CA GLN A 60 2.34 -6.25 7.68
C GLN A 60 1.68 -5.01 7.05
N SER A 61 0.62 -4.53 7.69
CA SER A 61 0.01 -3.25 7.33
C SER A 61 0.99 -2.11 7.66
N SER A 62 0.85 -0.98 6.98
CA SER A 62 1.64 0.22 7.29
C SER A 62 0.74 1.26 7.94
N ALA A 63 1.33 2.22 8.63
CA ALA A 63 0.59 3.37 9.13
C ALA A 63 -0.10 4.12 7.96
N THR A 64 0.68 4.77 7.10
CA THR A 64 0.15 5.55 5.97
C THR A 64 0.78 5.09 4.67
N ILE A 65 -0.06 4.87 3.65
CA ILE A 65 0.36 4.52 2.29
C ILE A 65 -0.31 5.50 1.33
N ARG A 66 0.49 6.16 0.50
CA ARG A 66 0.00 7.07 -0.53
C ARG A 66 0.33 6.51 -1.90
N TRP A 67 -0.68 6.43 -2.76
CA TRP A 67 -0.43 6.17 -4.17
C TRP A 67 0.14 7.43 -4.81
N ILE A 68 1.27 7.31 -5.53
CA ILE A 68 1.93 8.43 -6.19
C ILE A 68 1.65 8.38 -7.70
N TRP A 69 1.97 7.26 -8.34
CA TRP A 69 1.70 7.03 -9.75
C TRP A 69 1.68 5.53 -10.06
N SER A 70 1.11 5.18 -11.20
CA SER A 70 1.16 3.82 -11.75
C SER A 70 1.21 3.86 -13.27
N THR A 71 1.76 2.80 -13.84
CA THR A 71 1.82 2.47 -15.27
C THR A 71 1.16 1.11 -15.47
N ASP A 72 1.22 0.56 -16.68
CA ASP A 72 0.65 -0.75 -16.97
C ASP A 72 1.24 -1.88 -16.11
N ARG A 73 2.53 -1.83 -15.77
CA ARG A 73 3.26 -2.89 -15.03
C ARG A 73 3.91 -2.43 -13.73
N VAL A 74 3.98 -1.13 -13.49
CA VAL A 74 4.71 -0.56 -12.33
C VAL A 74 3.79 0.35 -11.53
N VAL A 75 3.79 0.19 -10.22
CA VAL A 75 3.06 1.03 -9.27
C VAL A 75 4.06 1.64 -8.29
N ALA A 76 3.98 2.94 -8.04
CA ALA A 76 4.76 3.63 -7.02
C ALA A 76 3.87 4.01 -5.83
N LEU A 77 4.27 3.53 -4.65
CA LEU A 77 3.64 3.84 -3.37
C LEU A 77 4.64 4.59 -2.48
N GLN A 78 4.17 5.58 -1.75
CA GLN A 78 4.95 6.24 -0.70
C GLN A 78 4.45 5.78 0.67
N TYR A 79 5.41 5.42 1.52
CA TYR A 79 5.20 5.06 2.92
C TYR A 79 5.70 6.20 3.79
N ASP A 80 4.85 6.70 4.67
CA ASP A 80 5.29 7.66 5.68
C ASP A 80 6.10 6.89 6.75
N LEU A 81 7.26 7.41 7.09
CA LEU A 81 8.22 6.79 7.99
C LEU A 81 8.23 7.49 9.35
N TYR A 82 8.35 6.68 10.38
CA TYR A 82 8.34 7.12 11.76
C TYR A 82 9.64 6.76 12.46
N LYS A 83 10.14 7.69 13.27
CA LYS A 83 11.22 7.43 14.24
C LYS A 83 10.65 6.75 15.49
N PRO A 84 11.47 6.03 16.26
CA PRO A 84 11.07 5.56 17.59
C PRO A 84 10.56 6.72 18.44
N GLY A 85 9.31 6.62 18.93
CA GLY A 85 8.67 7.68 19.73
C GLY A 85 7.83 8.69 18.96
N ASP A 86 7.83 8.70 17.62
CA ASP A 86 6.92 9.58 16.86
C ASP A 86 5.45 9.21 17.15
N PRO A 87 4.54 10.18 17.29
CA PRO A 87 3.11 9.90 17.36
C PRO A 87 2.57 9.51 15.98
N MET A 88 1.49 8.73 15.92
CA MET A 88 0.88 8.29 14.65
C MET A 88 0.45 9.46 13.74
N CYS A 89 0.07 10.59 14.33
CA CYS A 89 -0.35 11.78 13.58
C CYS A 89 0.80 12.55 12.91
N CYS A 90 2.05 12.37 13.35
CA CYS A 90 3.19 13.18 12.90
C CYS A 90 4.43 12.30 12.65
N PRO A 91 4.57 11.71 11.45
CA PRO A 91 5.82 11.06 11.05
C PRO A 91 6.96 12.09 10.89
N THR A 92 8.11 11.85 11.52
CA THR A 92 9.29 12.73 11.42
C THR A 92 10.49 12.10 10.71
N ALA A 93 10.38 10.82 10.29
CA ALA A 93 11.43 10.15 9.51
C ALA A 93 11.27 10.34 7.98
N GLY A 94 10.32 11.18 7.53
CA GLY A 94 10.08 11.46 6.13
C GLY A 94 9.19 10.42 5.46
N GLY A 95 9.39 10.19 4.17
CA GLY A 95 8.64 9.18 3.42
C GLY A 95 9.53 8.43 2.44
N ALA A 96 9.30 7.13 2.29
CA ALA A 96 10.00 6.29 1.33
C ALA A 96 9.06 5.89 0.19
N THR A 97 9.47 6.20 -1.04
CA THR A 97 8.77 5.72 -2.23
C THR A 97 9.30 4.35 -2.61
N VAL A 98 8.41 3.38 -2.70
CA VAL A 98 8.69 2.02 -3.16
C VAL A 98 7.93 1.77 -4.45
N ARG A 99 8.67 1.42 -5.50
CA ARG A 99 8.08 0.96 -6.76
C ARG A 99 7.93 -0.55 -6.73
N TYR A 100 6.80 -1.00 -7.23
CA TYR A 100 6.44 -2.40 -7.37
C TYR A 100 6.21 -2.69 -8.85
N GLN A 101 6.79 -3.76 -9.35
CA GLN A 101 6.67 -4.17 -10.74
C GLN A 101 6.07 -5.56 -10.85
N TRP A 102 5.20 -5.76 -11.84
CA TRP A 102 4.74 -7.07 -12.26
C TRP A 102 5.81 -7.75 -13.12
N ASN A 103 6.32 -8.89 -12.66
CA ASN A 103 7.36 -9.66 -13.37
C ASN A 103 6.79 -10.70 -14.36
N GLY A 104 5.47 -10.70 -14.60
CA GLY A 104 4.76 -11.71 -15.40
C GLY A 104 4.06 -12.79 -14.56
N SER A 105 4.47 -12.99 -13.31
CA SER A 105 3.90 -14.01 -12.42
C SER A 105 3.49 -13.47 -11.05
N SER A 106 4.23 -12.48 -10.54
CA SER A 106 4.03 -11.90 -9.22
C SER A 106 4.49 -10.44 -9.18
N VAL A 107 4.10 -9.73 -8.13
CA VAL A 107 4.60 -8.38 -7.85
C VAL A 107 5.95 -8.49 -7.16
N THR A 108 6.94 -7.78 -7.68
CA THR A 108 8.28 -7.67 -7.08
C THR A 108 8.56 -6.20 -6.73
N PRO A 109 8.98 -5.88 -5.50
CA PRO A 109 9.45 -4.55 -5.17
C PRO A 109 10.78 -4.25 -5.88
N LEU A 110 10.87 -3.10 -6.54
CA LEU A 110 12.10 -2.59 -7.18
C LEU A 110 12.96 -1.79 -6.20
N ASP A 111 12.33 -1.22 -5.18
CA ASP A 111 13.00 -0.45 -4.13
C ASP A 111 12.86 -1.18 -2.78
N PRO A 112 13.80 -0.98 -1.84
CA PRO A 112 13.71 -1.62 -0.53
C PRO A 112 12.47 -1.15 0.24
N ILE A 113 11.66 -2.12 0.65
CA ILE A 113 10.50 -1.84 1.49
C ILE A 113 10.98 -1.43 2.89
N PRO A 114 10.57 -0.27 3.42
CA PRO A 114 10.93 0.16 4.77
C PRO A 114 10.53 -0.86 5.82
N SER A 115 11.32 -0.94 6.90
CA SER A 115 11.04 -1.89 7.98
C SER A 115 9.68 -1.59 8.63
N ALA A 116 8.90 -2.63 8.91
CA ALA A 116 7.68 -2.52 9.71
C ALA A 116 7.97 -2.70 11.22
N ALA A 117 9.24 -2.79 11.63
CA ALA A 117 9.60 -2.86 13.04
C ALA A 117 9.44 -1.51 13.73
N PHE A 118 8.80 -1.50 14.89
CA PHE A 118 8.60 -0.29 15.70
C PHE A 118 9.92 0.35 16.17
N ALA A 119 10.94 -0.47 16.41
CA ALA A 119 12.28 -0.04 16.81
C ALA A 119 13.15 0.42 15.64
N ALA A 120 12.68 0.32 14.39
CA ALA A 120 13.47 0.78 13.26
C ALA A 120 13.64 2.31 13.30
N PRO A 121 14.84 2.83 12.98
CA PRO A 121 15.09 4.28 12.96
C PRO A 121 14.22 5.01 11.92
N ALA A 122 13.74 4.31 10.89
CA ALA A 122 12.76 4.79 9.93
C ALA A 122 11.81 3.64 9.56
N GLY A 123 10.80 3.43 10.40
CA GLY A 123 9.83 2.34 10.25
C GLY A 123 8.49 2.80 9.69
N ARG A 124 7.83 1.96 8.87
CA ARG A 124 6.44 2.16 8.40
C ARG A 124 5.37 1.57 9.33
N ARG A 125 5.87 0.94 10.40
CA ARG A 125 5.28 0.27 11.58
C ARG A 125 3.76 0.27 11.73
#